data_AF-A0AAE8G2D4-F1
#
_entry.id   AF-A0AAE8G2D4-F1
#
_cell.length_a   1.000
_cell.length_b   1.000
_cell.length_c   1.000
_cell.angle_alpha   90.00
_cell.angle_beta   90.00
_cell.angle_gamma   90.00
#
_symmetry.space_group_name_H-M   'P 1'
#
loop_
_entity.id
_entity.type
_entity.pdbx_description
1 polymer ?
#
loop_
_entity_poly.entity_id
_entity_poly.type
_entity_poly.pdbx_seq_one_letter_code
_entity_poly.pdbx_strand_id
1 'polypeptide(L)'
;MKIAEQDVLKQFAADKDLMTMLTLIRSLRLKDSWLAAGSVRNFIWNILSGKSGFDAETDVDVTFFDPDISYEETINIENRLKRAYPSYHWEVKNQVYMHLHSPNTRAPILAHKTP
;
A
#
# COMPACT_ATOMS: atom_id res chain seq x y z
N MET A 1 16.40 -21.87 -4.08
CA MET A 1 16.46 -20.89 -5.19
C MET A 1 16.84 -19.54 -4.59
N LYS A 2 18.02 -18.99 -4.93
CA LYS A 2 18.38 -17.61 -4.55
C LYS A 2 17.94 -16.71 -5.70
N ILE A 3 16.95 -15.86 -5.47
CA ILE A 3 16.61 -14.76 -6.39
C ILE A 3 17.43 -13.55 -5.96
N ALA A 4 18.07 -12.87 -6.91
CA ALA A 4 18.70 -11.58 -6.64
C ALA A 4 17.62 -10.50 -6.54
N GLU A 5 17.81 -9.53 -5.65
CA GLU A 5 16.90 -8.38 -5.49
C GLU A 5 16.62 -7.68 -6.84
N GLN A 6 17.63 -7.57 -7.69
CA GLN A 6 17.50 -6.97 -9.02
C GLN A 6 16.52 -7.73 -9.94
N ASP A 7 16.40 -9.05 -9.80
CA ASP A 7 15.48 -9.84 -10.62
C ASP A 7 14.04 -9.60 -10.17
N VAL A 8 13.82 -9.44 -8.87
CA VAL A 8 12.53 -9.02 -8.32
C VAL A 8 12.16 -7.64 -8.86
N LEU A 9 13.06 -6.66 -8.75
CA LEU A 9 12.81 -5.29 -9.21
C LEU A 9 12.49 -5.22 -10.72
N LYS A 10 13.16 -6.03 -11.55
CA LYS A 10 12.85 -6.12 -12.99
C LYS A 10 11.44 -6.65 -13.22
N GLN A 11 11.02 -7.67 -12.48
CA GLN A 11 9.68 -8.22 -12.61
C GLN A 11 8.62 -7.25 -12.10
N PHE A 12 8.90 -6.53 -11.01
CA PHE A 12 8.04 -5.44 -10.53
C PHE A 12 7.84 -4.37 -11.61
N ALA A 13 8.93 -3.93 -12.25
CA ALA A 13 8.88 -2.92 -13.30
C ALA A 13 8.22 -3.41 -14.61
N ALA A 14 8.25 -4.71 -14.87
CA ALA A 14 7.62 -5.32 -16.05
C ALA A 14 6.12 -5.58 -15.85
N ASP A 15 5.65 -5.68 -14.62
CA ASP A 15 4.24 -5.91 -14.31
C ASP A 15 3.42 -4.62 -14.44
N LYS A 16 2.47 -4.63 -15.38
CA LYS A 16 1.69 -3.45 -15.75
C LYS A 16 0.71 -3.05 -14.64
N ASP A 17 0.12 -4.01 -13.95
CA ASP A 17 -0.84 -3.74 -12.89
C ASP A 17 -0.14 -3.13 -11.69
N LEU A 18 1.00 -3.69 -11.31
CA LEU A 18 1.81 -3.14 -10.23
C LEU A 18 2.30 -1.72 -10.52
N MET A 19 2.81 -1.48 -11.73
CA MET A 19 3.23 -0.14 -12.14
C MET A 19 2.06 0.85 -12.22
N THR A 20 0.87 0.37 -12.58
CA THR A 20 -0.36 1.16 -12.53
C THR A 20 -0.67 1.55 -11.08
N MET A 21 -0.70 0.59 -10.15
CA MET A 21 -0.95 0.86 -8.72
C MET A 21 0.04 1.85 -8.13
N LEU A 22 1.34 1.67 -8.39
CA LEU A 22 2.38 2.60 -7.91
C LEU A 22 2.19 4.01 -8.46
N THR A 23 1.79 4.13 -9.73
CA THR A 23 1.49 5.42 -10.35
C THR A 23 0.25 6.06 -9.73
N LEU A 24 -0.78 5.27 -9.43
CA LEU A 24 -2.00 5.74 -8.77
C LEU A 24 -1.71 6.23 -7.36
N ILE A 25 -1.01 5.45 -6.55
CA ILE A 25 -0.61 5.82 -5.18
C ILE A 25 0.18 7.13 -5.22
N ARG A 26 1.15 7.24 -6.14
CA ARG A 26 1.92 8.47 -6.32
C ARG A 26 1.04 9.68 -6.70
N SER A 27 0.00 9.46 -7.50
CA SER A 27 -0.93 10.52 -7.93
C SER A 27 -1.79 11.07 -6.79
N LEU A 28 -2.02 10.29 -5.73
CA LEU A 28 -2.78 10.70 -4.55
C LEU A 28 -2.04 11.76 -3.71
N ARG A 29 -0.72 11.90 -3.90
CA ARG A 29 0.13 12.88 -3.19
C ARG A 29 0.03 12.78 -1.67
N LEU A 30 -0.23 11.59 -1.15
CA LEU A 30 -0.26 11.31 0.28
C LEU A 30 1.18 11.31 0.84
N LYS A 31 1.37 11.95 1.99
CA LYS A 31 2.68 11.97 2.68
C LYS A 31 3.04 10.57 3.16
N ASP A 32 4.32 10.23 3.04
CA ASP A 32 4.89 8.95 3.48
C ASP A 32 4.03 7.74 3.06
N SER A 33 3.56 7.73 1.81
CA SER A 33 2.72 6.67 1.26
C SER A 33 3.52 5.55 0.59
N TRP A 34 3.11 4.31 0.86
CA TRP A 34 3.79 3.10 0.42
C TRP A 34 2.77 2.03 0.05
N LEU A 35 3.11 1.22 -0.95
CA LEU A 35 2.46 -0.08 -1.14
C LEU A 35 3.02 -1.03 -0.07
N ALA A 36 2.16 -1.55 0.80
CA ALA A 36 2.58 -2.22 2.01
C ALA A 36 2.96 -3.70 1.77
N ALA A 37 3.55 -4.28 2.82
CA ALA A 37 4.22 -5.57 2.75
C ALA A 37 3.31 -6.75 2.37
N GLY A 38 1.99 -6.67 2.58
CA GLY A 38 1.05 -7.72 2.18
C GLY A 38 1.05 -7.94 0.67
N SER A 39 0.78 -6.88 -0.09
CA SER A 39 0.77 -6.90 -1.56
C SER A 39 2.14 -7.20 -2.16
N VAL A 40 3.21 -6.60 -1.62
CA VAL A 40 4.59 -6.83 -2.09
C VAL A 40 5.03 -8.29 -1.87
N ARG A 41 4.71 -8.87 -0.71
CA ARG A 41 5.06 -10.26 -0.40
C ARG A 41 4.27 -11.23 -1.28
N ASN A 42 2.97 -11.01 -1.46
CA ASN A 42 2.15 -11.87 -2.31
C ASN A 42 2.67 -11.88 -3.75
N PHE A 43 3.06 -10.72 -4.27
CA PHE A 43 3.67 -10.59 -5.58
C PHE A 43 4.98 -11.39 -5.72
N ILE A 44 5.89 -11.24 -4.75
CA ILE A 44 7.15 -12.00 -4.72
C ILE A 44 6.88 -13.51 -4.61
N TRP A 45 5.94 -13.92 -3.77
CA TRP A 45 5.57 -15.32 -3.60
C TRP A 45 5.03 -15.93 -4.89
N ASN A 46 4.17 -15.20 -5.60
CA ASN A 46 3.60 -15.65 -6.86
C ASN A 46 4.68 -15.86 -7.92
N ILE A 47 5.60 -14.91 -8.06
CA ILE A 47 6.77 -15.03 -8.96
C ILE A 47 7.60 -16.28 -8.61
N LEU A 48 7.92 -16.44 -7.32
CA LEU A 48 8.71 -17.59 -6.84
C LEU A 48 7.99 -18.92 -7.06
N SER A 49 6.66 -18.91 -7.14
CA SER A 49 5.82 -20.09 -7.35
C SER A 49 5.50 -20.34 -8.84
N GLY A 50 6.04 -19.54 -9.76
CA GLY A 50 5.77 -19.66 -11.21
C GLY A 50 4.39 -19.17 -11.63
N LYS A 51 3.72 -18.35 -10.81
CA LYS A 51 2.45 -17.68 -11.12
C LYS A 51 2.68 -16.25 -11.62
N SER A 52 1.65 -15.61 -12.17
CA SER A 52 1.68 -14.17 -12.47
C SER A 52 1.91 -13.38 -11.18
N GLY A 53 2.73 -12.32 -11.25
CA GLY A 53 3.06 -11.50 -10.08
C GLY A 53 1.80 -10.92 -9.44
N PHE A 54 1.03 -10.15 -10.21
CA PHE A 54 -0.27 -9.67 -9.76
C PHE A 54 -1.35 -10.78 -9.76
N ASP A 55 -2.19 -10.73 -8.73
CA ASP A 55 -3.38 -11.56 -8.54
C ASP A 55 -4.53 -10.64 -8.12
N ALA A 56 -5.58 -10.60 -8.95
CA ALA A 56 -6.73 -9.70 -8.77
C ALA A 56 -7.53 -9.99 -7.49
N GLU A 57 -7.40 -11.20 -6.93
CA GLU A 57 -8.07 -11.58 -5.70
C GLU A 57 -7.32 -11.10 -4.45
N THR A 58 -6.12 -10.53 -4.60
CA THR A 58 -5.29 -10.07 -3.48
C THR A 58 -5.54 -8.62 -3.12
N ASP A 59 -5.53 -8.34 -1.82
CA ASP A 59 -5.68 -6.97 -1.30
C ASP A 59 -4.47 -6.09 -1.68
N VAL A 60 -4.77 -4.86 -2.07
CA VAL A 60 -3.81 -3.81 -2.39
C VAL A 60 -3.70 -2.89 -1.18
N ASP A 61 -2.77 -3.23 -0.29
CA ASP A 61 -2.52 -2.49 0.95
C ASP A 61 -1.75 -1.20 0.64
N VAL A 62 -2.38 -0.06 0.85
CA VAL A 62 -1.74 1.26 0.78
C VAL A 62 -1.66 1.82 2.18
N THR A 63 -0.44 1.99 2.70
CA THR A 63 -0.21 2.60 4.00
C THR A 63 0.39 3.98 3.83
N PHE A 64 -0.04 4.93 4.65
CA PHE A 64 0.55 6.27 4.68
C PHE A 64 0.53 6.83 6.09
N PHE A 65 1.31 7.89 6.31
CA PHE A 65 1.32 8.63 7.58
C PHE A 65 1.10 10.11 7.30
N ASP A 66 -0.11 10.60 7.57
CA ASP A 66 -0.40 12.02 7.48
C ASP A 66 -1.34 12.44 8.62
N PRO A 67 -0.85 13.22 9.62
CA PRO A 67 -1.67 13.70 10.72
C PRO A 67 -2.67 14.78 10.30
N ASP A 68 -2.50 15.39 9.12
CA ASP A 68 -3.41 16.41 8.61
C ASP A 68 -4.64 15.78 7.92
N ILE A 69 -4.61 14.47 7.63
CA ILE A 69 -5.70 13.74 6.98
C ILE A 69 -6.53 13.04 8.06
N SER A 70 -7.82 13.36 8.10
CA SER A 70 -8.75 12.75 9.05
C SER A 70 -9.02 11.27 8.74
N TYR A 71 -9.56 10.54 9.73
CA TYR A 71 -10.01 9.16 9.51
C TYR A 71 -11.10 9.07 8.45
N GLU A 72 -12.04 10.02 8.44
CA GLU A 72 -13.10 10.10 7.43
C GLU A 72 -12.52 10.37 6.02
N GLU A 73 -11.54 11.26 5.91
CA GLU A 73 -10.89 11.53 4.62
C GLU A 73 -10.11 10.31 4.13
N THR A 74 -9.51 9.53 5.04
CA THR A 74 -8.88 8.25 4.71
C THR A 74 -9.88 7.28 4.07
N ILE A 75 -11.08 7.15 4.64
CA ILE A 75 -12.17 6.33 4.09
C ILE A 75 -12.63 6.89 2.73
N ASN A 76 -12.72 8.21 2.58
CA ASN A 76 -13.11 8.84 1.32
C ASN A 76 -12.09 8.56 0.20
N ILE A 77 -10.79 8.59 0.51
CA ILE A 77 -9.72 8.23 -0.43
C ILE A 77 -9.87 6.78 -0.88
N GLU A 78 -10.08 5.85 0.06
CA GLU A 78 -10.30 4.43 -0.27
C GLU A 78 -11.52 4.25 -1.18
N ASN A 79 -12.65 4.86 -0.83
CA ASN A 79 -13.88 4.78 -1.62
C ASN A 79 -13.71 5.37 -3.02
N ARG A 80 -12.91 6.43 -3.18
CA ARG A 80 -12.58 7.00 -4.49
C ARG A 80 -11.75 6.04 -5.32
N LEU A 81 -10.76 5.36 -4.73
CA LEU A 81 -9.96 4.35 -5.41
C LEU A 81 -10.80 3.16 -5.84
N LYS A 82 -11.65 2.63 -4.94
CA LYS A 82 -12.58 1.53 -5.25
C LYS A 82 -13.55 1.86 -6.40
N ARG A 83 -14.03 3.11 -6.47
CA ARG A 83 -14.90 3.56 -7.58
C ARG A 83 -14.14 3.77 -8.89
N ALA A 84 -12.95 4.35 -8.83
CA ALA A 84 -12.16 4.67 -10.02
C ALA A 84 -11.47 3.43 -10.61
N TYR A 85 -11.08 2.48 -9.76
CA TYR A 85 -10.33 1.28 -10.11
C TYR A 85 -10.91 0.05 -9.38
N PRO A 86 -12.11 -0.41 -9.76
CA PRO A 86 -12.80 -1.50 -9.09
C PRO A 86 -12.13 -2.87 -9.28
N SER A 87 -11.20 -2.99 -10.23
CA SER A 87 -10.43 -4.21 -10.49
C SER A 87 -9.37 -4.51 -9.42
N TYR A 88 -9.16 -3.60 -8.46
CA TYR A 88 -8.18 -3.76 -7.39
C TYR A 88 -8.87 -3.68 -6.02
N HIS A 89 -8.54 -4.60 -5.13
CA HIS A 89 -9.07 -4.66 -3.78
C HIS A 89 -8.31 -3.70 -2.86
N TRP A 90 -8.59 -2.40 -2.97
CA TRP A 90 -7.87 -1.37 -2.19
C TRP A 90 -8.17 -1.44 -0.70
N GLU A 91 -7.11 -1.46 0.11
CA GLU A 91 -7.15 -1.19 1.54
C GLU A 91 -6.25 -0.01 1.86
N VAL A 92 -6.82 1.12 2.27
CA VAL A 92 -6.05 2.34 2.54
C VAL A 92 -6.03 2.62 4.04
N LYS A 93 -4.82 2.63 4.63
CA LYS A 93 -4.64 2.78 6.07
C LYS A 93 -3.72 3.94 6.42
N ASN A 94 -4.28 4.92 7.13
CA ASN A 94 -3.48 5.96 7.78
C ASN A 94 -2.94 5.45 9.11
N GLN A 95 -1.61 5.34 9.21
CA GLN A 95 -0.91 4.83 10.38
C GLN A 95 -1.16 5.68 11.64
N VAL A 96 -1.59 6.94 11.49
CA VAL A 96 -1.99 7.81 12.59
C VAL A 96 -3.08 7.17 13.45
N TYR A 97 -4.05 6.47 12.84
CA TYR A 97 -5.25 5.94 13.52
C TYR A 97 -5.18 4.44 13.84
N MET A 98 -4.10 3.76 13.49
CA MET A 98 -3.95 2.31 13.70
C MET A 98 -4.01 1.92 15.19
N HIS A 99 -3.64 2.84 16.09
CA HIS A 99 -3.72 2.65 17.54
C HIS A 99 -5.15 2.42 18.06
N LEU A 100 -6.17 2.84 17.31
CA LEU A 100 -7.59 2.64 17.65
C LEU A 100 -8.08 1.21 17.37
N HIS A 101 -7.37 0.47 16.50
CA HIS A 101 -7.80 -0.83 15.99
C HIS A 101 -6.98 -2.00 16.54
N SER A 102 -5.98 -1.73 17.39
CA SER A 102 -5.08 -2.73 17.96
C SER A 102 -4.99 -2.58 19.47
N PRO A 103 -5.47 -3.55 20.28
CA PRO A 103 -5.36 -3.47 21.73
C PRO A 103 -3.89 -3.37 22.13
N ASN A 104 -3.57 -2.47 23.07
CA ASN A 104 -2.22 -2.14 23.55
C ASN A 104 -1.29 -1.37 22.58
N THR A 105 -1.81 -0.78 21.51
CA THR A 105 -1.00 0.08 20.63
C THR A 105 -1.06 1.53 21.11
N ARG A 106 0.10 2.12 21.45
CA ARG A 106 0.17 3.55 21.80
C ARG A 106 -0.15 4.39 20.57
N ALA A 107 -0.85 5.52 20.78
CA ALA A 107 -0.96 6.55 19.75
C ALA A 107 0.44 6.88 19.21
N PRO A 108 0.63 6.96 17.89
CA PRO A 108 1.93 7.30 17.34
C PRO A 108 2.36 8.64 17.95
N ILE A 109 3.61 8.69 18.44
CA ILE A 109 4.21 9.95 18.85
C ILE A 109 4.24 10.78 17.57
N LEU A 110 3.35 11.78 17.47
CA LEU A 110 3.52 12.84 16.50
C LEU A 110 4.91 13.37 16.78
N ALA A 111 5.86 13.14 15.85
CA ALA A 111 7.14 13.79 15.92
C ALA A 111 6.83 15.28 15.79
N HIS A 112 6.59 15.92 16.93
CA HIS A 112 6.53 17.36 17.05
C HIS A 112 7.85 17.82 16.48
N LYS A 113 7.79 18.37 15.27
CA LYS A 113 8.84 19.23 14.75
C LYS A 113 9.08 20.25 15.85
N THR A 114 10.17 20.05 16.59
CA THR A 114 10.70 21.09 17.45
C THR A 114 11.11 22.23 16.50
N PRO A 115 10.72 23.48 16.78
CA PRO A 115 10.99 24.62 15.89
C PRO A 115 12.48 24.81 15.61
#